data_AF-A0A5N5KV89-F1
#
_entry.id   AF-A0A5N5KV89-F1
#
_cell.length_a   1.000
_cell.length_b   1.000
_cell.length_c   1.000
_cell.angle_alpha   90.00
_cell.angle_beta   90.00
_cell.angle_gamma   90.00
#
_symmetry.space_group_name_H-M   'P 1'
#
loop_
_entity.id
_entity.type
_entity.pdbx_description
1 polymer ?
#
loop_
_entity_poly.entity_id
_entity_poly.type
_entity_poly.pdbx_seq_one_letter_code
_entity_poly.pdbx_strand_id
1 'polypeptide(L)'
;MYEPIYARWTSERCVVCRWIEDWDDNKIIICNRCQIAVHQEYYGVRNVQDFASWVCRACESPEVEECCLCPVKGMFSCIKF
;
A
#
# COMPACT_ATOMS: atom_id res chain seq x y z
N MET A 1 -2.45 22.64 -17.70
CA MET A 1 -2.95 22.25 -16.37
C MET A 1 -2.73 20.76 -16.23
N TYR A 2 -2.21 20.28 -15.10
CA TYR A 2 -2.03 18.85 -14.88
C TYR A 2 -3.30 18.28 -14.25
N GLU A 3 -3.88 17.24 -14.85
CA GLU A 3 -5.07 16.61 -14.30
C GLU A 3 -4.69 15.55 -13.25
N PRO A 4 -5.37 15.54 -12.08
CA PRO A 4 -5.08 14.56 -11.05
C PRO A 4 -5.51 13.16 -11.48
N ILE A 5 -4.63 12.18 -11.27
CA ILE A 5 -4.91 10.78 -11.54
C ILE A 5 -5.41 10.12 -10.26
N TYR A 6 -6.60 9.51 -10.31
CA TYR A 6 -7.15 8.70 -9.23
C TYR A 6 -6.88 7.22 -9.50
N ALA A 7 -5.85 6.66 -8.86
CA ALA A 7 -5.50 5.26 -9.05
C ALA A 7 -6.48 4.33 -8.31
N ARG A 8 -7.00 3.32 -9.01
CA ARG A 8 -7.73 2.19 -8.42
C ARG A 8 -6.74 1.06 -8.13
N TRP A 9 -6.69 0.61 -6.88
CA TRP A 9 -5.83 -0.49 -6.45
C TRP A 9 -6.65 -1.76 -6.25
N THR A 10 -6.05 -2.91 -6.54
CA THR A 10 -6.65 -4.22 -6.32
C THR A 10 -5.90 -4.93 -5.19
N SER A 11 -6.59 -5.81 -4.47
CA SER A 11 -6.01 -6.66 -3.44
C SER A 11 -5.27 -7.88 -4.01
N GLU A 12 -5.27 -8.06 -5.33
CA GLU A 12 -4.66 -9.22 -6.01
C GLU A 12 -3.16 -9.07 -6.26
N ARG A 13 -2.66 -7.82 -6.32
CA ARG A 13 -1.27 -7.54 -6.70
C ARG A 13 -0.63 -6.65 -5.66
N CYS A 14 0.62 -6.93 -5.34
CA CYS A 14 1.43 -6.00 -4.58
C CYS A 14 1.43 -4.65 -5.31
N VAL A 15 0.96 -3.62 -4.65
CA VAL A 15 0.86 -2.28 -5.23
C VAL A 15 2.21 -1.60 -5.45
N VAL A 16 3.28 -2.12 -4.84
CA VAL A 16 4.67 -1.66 -5.03
C VAL A 16 5.31 -2.33 -6.25
N CYS A 17 5.38 -3.66 -6.28
CA CYS A 17 6.10 -4.40 -7.33
C CYS A 17 5.20 -4.87 -8.49
N ARG A 18 3.87 -4.78 -8.34
CA ARG A 18 2.81 -5.23 -9.28
C ARG A 18 2.69 -6.76 -9.49
N TRP A 19 3.42 -7.57 -8.73
CA TRP A 19 3.37 -9.03 -8.79
C TRP A 19 2.31 -9.62 -7.85
N ILE A 20 1.83 -10.82 -8.18
CA ILE A 20 0.84 -11.61 -7.41
C ILE A 20 1.53 -12.61 -6.47
N GLU A 21 2.78 -12.98 -6.77
CA GLU A 21 3.49 -14.06 -6.07
C GLU A 21 3.74 -13.72 -4.60
N ASP A 22 3.36 -14.63 -3.71
CA ASP A 22 3.76 -14.65 -2.32
C ASP A 22 5.05 -15.47 -2.18
N TRP A 23 6.13 -14.80 -1.75
CA TRP A 23 7.37 -15.49 -1.42
C TRP A 23 7.34 -15.90 0.05
N ASP A 24 7.90 -17.07 0.39
CA ASP A 24 7.86 -17.62 1.76
C ASP A 24 8.35 -16.62 2.83
N ASP A 25 9.40 -15.86 2.52
CA ASP A 25 10.02 -14.87 3.40
C ASP A 25 9.49 -13.44 3.21
N ASN A 26 8.72 -13.18 2.15
CA ASN A 26 8.18 -11.87 1.82
C ASN A 26 6.71 -12.00 1.39
N LYS A 27 5.84 -12.21 2.38
CA LYS A 27 4.41 -12.46 2.14
C LYS A 27 3.68 -11.19 1.74
N ILE A 28 2.62 -11.37 0.95
CA ILE A 28 1.65 -10.30 0.71
C ILE A 28 0.75 -10.18 1.93
N ILE A 29 0.60 -8.96 2.43
CA ILE A 29 -0.31 -8.59 3.51
C ILE A 29 -1.33 -7.59 2.98
N ILE A 30 -2.56 -7.68 3.48
CA ILE A 30 -3.70 -6.87 3.00
C ILE A 30 -4.17 -5.96 4.13
N CYS A 31 -4.29 -4.66 3.85
CA CYS A 31 -4.79 -3.71 4.85
C CYS A 31 -6.27 -3.93 5.08
N ASN A 32 -6.67 -4.16 6.33
CA ASN A 32 -8.08 -4.43 6.65
C ASN A 32 -9.04 -3.28 6.33
N ARG A 33 -8.56 -2.03 6.38
CA ARG A 33 -9.42 -0.86 6.16
C ARG A 33 -9.58 -0.51 4.69
N CYS A 34 -8.50 -0.55 3.93
CA CYS A 34 -8.46 0.01 2.58
C CYS A 34 -8.09 -1.01 1.49
N GLN A 35 -7.83 -2.26 1.88
CA GLN A 35 -7.67 -3.42 1.01
C GLN A 35 -6.49 -3.35 0.03
N ILE A 36 -5.48 -2.52 0.30
CA ILE A 36 -4.22 -2.60 -0.45
C ILE A 36 -3.46 -3.86 -0.08
N ALA A 37 -2.90 -4.50 -1.11
CA ALA A 37 -1.98 -5.62 -0.98
C ALA A 37 -0.55 -5.12 -1.13
N VAL A 38 0.32 -5.44 -0.18
CA VAL A 38 1.76 -5.11 -0.23
C VAL A 38 2.57 -6.31 0.22
N HIS A 39 3.75 -6.49 -0.37
CA HIS A 39 4.76 -7.34 0.25
C HIS A 39 5.36 -6.64 1.46
N GLN A 40 5.63 -7.41 2.52
CA GLN A 40 6.16 -6.89 3.78
C GLN A 40 7.44 -6.08 3.59
N GLU A 41 8.45 -6.64 2.90
CA GLU A 41 9.74 -5.98 2.70
C GLU A 41 9.61 -4.72 1.84
N TYR A 42 8.82 -4.82 0.75
CA TYR A 42 8.61 -3.69 -0.15
C TYR A 42 7.85 -2.56 0.53
N TYR A 43 7.01 -2.81 1.53
CA TYR A 43 6.34 -1.76 2.31
C TYR A 43 7.08 -1.41 3.61
N GLY A 44 8.20 -2.09 3.93
CA GLY A 44 8.99 -1.84 5.13
C GLY A 44 8.31 -2.34 6.42
N VAL A 45 7.41 -3.31 6.30
CA VAL A 45 6.67 -3.90 7.41
C VAL A 45 7.50 -5.00 8.03
N ARG A 46 7.84 -4.86 9.32
CA ARG A 46 8.61 -5.83 10.09
C ARG A 46 7.79 -6.35 11.26
N ASN A 47 7.98 -7.61 11.62
CA ASN A 47 7.44 -8.22 12.85
C ASN A 47 5.90 -8.14 13.00
N VAL A 48 5.14 -8.26 11.91
CA VAL A 48 3.68 -8.42 12.01
C VAL A 48 3.39 -9.81 12.57
N GLN A 49 2.90 -9.87 13.80
CA GLN A 49 2.54 -11.13 14.45
C GLN A 49 1.14 -11.60 14.05
N ASP A 50 0.25 -10.65 13.74
CA ASP A 50 -1.11 -10.91 13.28
C ASP A 50 -1.39 -10.18 11.96
N PHE A 51 -1.29 -10.94 10.85
CA PHE A 51 -1.59 -10.43 9.53
C PHE A 51 -3.07 -10.10 9.34
N ALA A 52 -3.96 -10.77 10.09
CA ALA A 52 -5.40 -10.60 9.94
C ALA A 52 -5.90 -9.28 10.52
N SER A 53 -5.10 -8.58 11.34
CA SER A 53 -5.44 -7.25 11.90
C SER A 53 -4.58 -6.11 11.37
N TRP A 54 -3.71 -6.36 10.39
CA TRP A 54 -2.81 -5.32 9.85
C TRP A 54 -3.56 -4.15 9.21
N VAL A 55 -3.06 -2.94 9.46
CA VAL A 55 -3.55 -1.67 8.91
C VAL A 55 -2.34 -0.92 8.35
N CYS A 56 -2.47 -0.35 7.14
CA CYS A 56 -1.37 0.41 6.54
C CYS A 56 -1.20 1.78 7.22
N ARG A 57 -0.01 2.39 7.09
CA ARG A 57 0.32 3.68 7.72
C ARG A 57 -0.69 4.79 7.39
N ALA A 58 -1.15 4.86 6.14
CA ALA A 58 -2.16 5.84 5.71
C ALA A 58 -3.53 5.64 6.38
N CYS A 59 -3.84 4.41 6.81
CA CYS A 59 -5.05 4.12 7.56
C CYS A 59 -4.87 4.26 9.09
N GLU A 60 -3.64 4.19 9.59
CA GLU A 60 -3.30 4.44 11.01
C GLU A 60 -3.31 5.95 11.32
N SER A 61 -2.77 6.77 10.40
CA SER A 61 -2.84 8.23 10.46
C SER A 61 -3.51 8.75 9.18
N PRO A 62 -4.83 9.03 9.22
CA PRO A 62 -5.60 9.43 8.04
C PRO A 62 -5.39 10.89 7.61
N GLU A 63 -4.38 11.57 8.17
CA GLU A 63 -3.91 12.85 7.64
C GLU A 63 -3.44 12.61 6.20
N VAL A 64 -4.21 13.16 5.24
CA VAL A 64 -4.02 12.88 3.82
C VAL A 64 -2.75 13.59 3.35
N GLU A 65 -1.64 12.87 3.39
CA GLU A 65 -0.40 13.31 2.77
C GLU A 65 -0.47 13.05 1.25
N GLU A 66 -0.55 14.12 0.48
CA GLU A 66 -0.36 14.04 -0.96
C GLU A 66 1.09 13.72 -1.27
N CYS A 67 1.34 12.85 -2.24
CA CYS A 67 2.70 12.54 -2.59
C CYS A 67 3.40 13.76 -3.19
N CYS A 68 4.52 14.17 -2.61
CA CYS A 68 5.31 15.30 -3.09
C CYS A 68 6.09 15.00 -4.39
N LEU A 69 6.10 13.74 -4.84
CA LEU A 69 6.87 13.27 -5.99
C LEU A 69 6.01 12.88 -7.19
N CYS A 70 4.67 12.82 -7.05
CA CYS A 70 3.80 12.42 -8.14
C CYS A 70 2.46 13.17 -8.11
N PRO A 71 1.78 13.29 -9.26
CA PRO A 71 0.50 13.98 -9.37
C PRO A 71 -0.71 13.10 -9.02
N VAL A 72 -0.48 11.87 -8.54
CA VAL A 72 -1.55 10.93 -8.18
C VAL A 72 -2.20 11.42 -6.88
N LYS A 73 -3.53 11.61 -6.93
CA LYS A 73 -4.32 12.06 -5.77
C LYS A 73 -5.06 10.88 -5.14
N GLY A 74 -5.28 10.96 -3.84
CA GLY A 74 -5.99 9.95 -3.04
C GLY A 74 -5.11 9.27 -1.99
N MET A 75 -5.72 8.42 -1.17
CA MET A 75 -5.12 7.80 0.03
C MET A 75 -3.91 6.90 -0.22
N PHE A 76 -3.60 6.64 -1.50
CA PHE A 76 -2.54 5.75 -1.97
C PHE A 76 -1.56 6.47 -2.89
N SER A 77 -1.53 7.80 -2.83
CA SER A 77 -0.74 8.68 -3.68
C SER A 77 0.72 8.23 -3.81
N CYS A 78 1.31 7.65 -2.75
CA CYS A 78 2.61 6.99 -2.81
C CYS A 78 2.70 5.80 -1.87
N ILE A 79 2.61 4.58 -2.42
CA ILE A 79 2.76 3.34 -1.65
C ILE A 79 4.24 2.96 -1.45
N LYS A 80 5.17 3.78 -1.98
CA LYS A 80 6.46 4.12 -1.37
C LYS A 80 7.18 5.18 -2.19
N PHE A 81 7.78 6.16 -1.52
CA PHE A 81 9.19 6.52 -1.67
C PHE A 81 9.78 6.64 -0.27
#